data_AF-A0A0F8VQR2-F1
#
_entry.id   AF-A0A0F8VQR2-F1
#
_cell.length_a   1.000
_cell.length_b   1.000
_cell.length_c   1.000
_cell.angle_alpha   90.00
_cell.angle_beta   90.00
_cell.angle_gamma   90.00
#
_symmetry.space_group_name_H-M   'P 1'
#
loop_
_entity.id
_entity.type
_entity.pdbx_description
1 polymer ?
#
loop_
_entity_poly.entity_id
_entity_poly.type
_entity_poly.pdbx_seq_one_letter_code
_entity_poly.pdbx_strand_id
1 'polypeptide(L)'
;KPLEEQEALRRVDAFWFDVERMREVDKAAREQLSDNWIRGQESGPNAIKALSELRRIRSVAFDTLHSRPEYKDVPITMQQRLEYLQRFNRPSPLPNPVDEALEQYYSLNPENYVDELSGETNWNAFFSDQESVLAQFEPRVQQVIINEIGKADTDLERMMKLASPFLRQYYGVRDDVIQTFEVQNPELSAAWREYRRLGNLAKRSLDVDSSQHLARQQWDLLASNPQLALLEKLVSETRKRMRQENPEMERFYQMFIARPQGVTLPKAPRKLKLNF
;
A
#
# COMPACT_ATOMS: atom_id res chain seq x y z
N LYS A 1 -13.93 42.41 9.51
CA LYS A 1 -12.83 41.83 8.69
C LYS A 1 -13.11 42.22 7.23
N PRO A 2 -12.09 42.47 6.39
CA PRO A 2 -12.30 42.68 4.95
C PRO A 2 -13.13 41.52 4.36
N LEU A 3 -14.05 41.82 3.43
CA LEU A 3 -14.99 40.85 2.87
C LEU A 3 -14.25 39.65 2.23
N GLU A 4 -13.17 39.94 1.51
CA GLU A 4 -12.31 38.95 0.85
C GLU A 4 -11.61 37.99 1.84
N GLU A 5 -11.17 38.49 3.00
CA GLU A 5 -10.55 37.64 4.04
C GLU A 5 -11.59 36.67 4.64
N GLN A 6 -12.84 37.13 4.82
CA GLN A 6 -13.90 36.26 5.31
C GLN A 6 -14.30 35.20 4.30
N GLU A 7 -14.33 35.53 3.01
CA GLU A 7 -14.58 34.57 1.94
C GLU A 7 -13.45 33.54 1.82
N ALA A 8 -12.19 33.96 1.92
CA ALA A 8 -11.04 33.05 1.91
C ALA A 8 -11.11 32.06 3.08
N LEU A 9 -11.37 32.55 4.30
CA LEU A 9 -11.52 31.69 5.47
C LEU A 9 -12.69 30.69 5.33
N ARG A 10 -13.84 31.13 4.81
CA ARG A 10 -14.97 30.21 4.54
C ARG A 10 -14.63 29.13 3.52
N ARG A 11 -13.84 29.45 2.48
CA ARG A 11 -13.39 28.46 1.49
C ARG A 11 -12.42 27.46 2.11
N VAL A 12 -11.54 27.91 3.00
CA VAL A 12 -10.65 27.03 3.77
C VAL A 12 -11.48 26.10 4.66
N ASP A 13 -12.44 26.64 5.43
CA ASP A 13 -13.31 25.84 6.28
C ASP A 13 -14.14 24.82 5.48
N ALA A 14 -14.69 25.23 4.33
CA ALA A 14 -15.46 24.37 3.44
C ALA A 14 -14.60 23.26 2.81
N PHE A 15 -13.37 23.59 2.37
CA PHE A 15 -12.42 22.61 1.86
C PHE A 15 -12.14 21.53 2.90
N TRP A 16 -11.80 21.92 4.13
CA TRP A 16 -11.51 20.96 5.20
C TRP A 16 -12.74 20.16 5.63
N PHE A 17 -13.93 20.76 5.62
CA PHE A 17 -15.16 20.03 5.84
C PHE A 17 -15.41 18.94 4.78
N ASP A 18 -15.12 19.25 3.51
CA ASP A 18 -15.21 18.27 2.43
C ASP A 18 -14.10 17.20 2.50
N VAL A 19 -12.90 17.55 2.96
CA VAL A 19 -11.83 16.58 3.29
C VAL A 19 -12.28 15.63 4.39
N GLU A 20 -12.90 16.12 5.46
CA GLU A 20 -13.42 15.28 6.54
C GLU A 20 -14.54 14.36 6.06
N ARG A 21 -15.47 14.87 5.24
CA ARG A 21 -16.49 14.03 4.61
C ARG A 21 -15.87 12.92 3.74
N MET A 22 -14.83 13.25 2.98
CA MET A 22 -14.09 12.27 2.18
C MET A 22 -13.43 11.20 3.07
N ARG A 23 -12.83 11.62 4.20
CA ARG A 23 -12.24 10.71 5.20
C ARG A 23 -13.30 9.80 5.84
N GLU A 24 -14.50 10.30 6.12
CA GLU A 24 -15.62 9.49 6.63
C GLU A 24 -16.07 8.42 5.62
N VAL A 25 -16.18 8.78 4.33
CA VAL A 25 -16.53 7.84 3.26
C VAL A 25 -15.45 6.77 3.09
N ASP A 26 -14.17 7.16 3.06
CA ASP A 26 -13.03 6.22 3.03
C ASP A 26 -13.06 5.27 4.24
N LYS A 27 -13.27 5.82 5.43
CA LYS A 27 -13.37 5.03 6.66
C LYS A 27 -14.49 4.00 6.58
N ALA A 28 -15.69 4.40 6.16
CA ALA A 28 -16.82 3.49 6.01
C ALA A 28 -16.54 2.38 4.99
N ALA A 29 -15.90 2.70 3.86
CA ALA A 29 -15.52 1.72 2.85
C ALA A 29 -14.47 0.72 3.38
N ARG A 30 -13.46 1.20 4.12
CA ARG A 30 -12.46 0.36 4.78
C ARG A 30 -13.08 -0.53 5.85
N GLU A 31 -13.99 -0.01 6.67
CA GLU A 31 -14.72 -0.77 7.69
C GLU A 31 -15.56 -1.87 7.05
N GLN A 32 -16.30 -1.56 5.98
CA GLN A 32 -17.07 -2.54 5.25
C GLN A 32 -16.19 -3.64 4.64
N LEU A 33 -15.04 -3.28 4.06
CA LEU A 33 -14.07 -4.25 3.55
C LEU A 33 -13.53 -5.15 4.67
N SER A 34 -13.18 -4.56 5.81
CA SER A 34 -12.72 -5.29 7.00
C SER A 34 -13.79 -6.27 7.49
N ASP A 35 -15.05 -5.86 7.55
CA ASP A 35 -16.18 -6.71 7.93
C ASP A 35 -16.37 -7.87 6.96
N ASN A 36 -16.33 -7.60 5.65
CA ASN A 36 -16.45 -8.64 4.61
C ASN A 36 -15.31 -9.67 4.73
N TRP A 37 -14.09 -9.21 5.00
CA TRP A 37 -12.94 -10.08 5.21
C TRP A 37 -13.07 -10.93 6.49
N ILE A 38 -13.47 -10.34 7.62
CA ILE A 38 -13.71 -11.06 8.88
C ILE A 38 -14.80 -12.14 8.70
N ARG A 39 -15.85 -11.83 7.94
CA ARG A 39 -16.95 -12.75 7.63
C ARG A 39 -16.59 -13.80 6.57
N GLY A 40 -15.43 -13.68 5.94
CA GLY A 40 -14.99 -14.57 4.87
C GLY A 40 -15.70 -14.38 3.54
N GLN A 41 -16.39 -13.26 3.37
CA GLN A 41 -17.00 -12.85 2.10
C GLN A 41 -15.94 -12.32 1.14
N GLU A 42 -14.80 -11.84 1.66
CA GLU A 42 -13.64 -11.43 0.89
C GLU A 42 -12.42 -12.27 1.27
N SER A 43 -11.71 -12.78 0.25
CA SER A 43 -10.45 -13.52 0.49
C SER A 43 -9.32 -12.55 0.84
N GLY A 44 -8.32 -12.98 1.60
CA GLY A 44 -7.16 -12.15 1.93
C GLY A 44 -6.50 -11.46 0.73
N PRO A 45 -6.17 -12.18 -0.35
CA PRO A 45 -5.59 -11.57 -1.55
C PRO A 45 -6.46 -10.48 -2.16
N ASN A 46 -7.78 -10.69 -2.20
CA ASN A 46 -8.71 -9.71 -2.74
C ASN A 46 -8.88 -8.53 -1.78
N ALA A 47 -8.92 -8.77 -0.47
CA ALA A 47 -9.00 -7.72 0.54
C ALA A 47 -7.78 -6.80 0.49
N ILE A 48 -6.58 -7.36 0.30
CA ILE A 48 -5.35 -6.57 0.06
C ILE A 48 -5.52 -5.72 -1.20
N LYS A 49 -5.98 -6.31 -2.31
CA LYS A 49 -6.18 -5.58 -3.58
C LYS A 49 -7.20 -4.44 -3.43
N ALA A 50 -8.34 -4.72 -2.80
CA ALA A 50 -9.39 -3.74 -2.57
C ALA A 50 -8.92 -2.62 -1.63
N LEU A 51 -8.14 -2.96 -0.59
CA LEU A 51 -7.55 -1.96 0.30
C LEU A 51 -6.53 -1.08 -0.43
N SER A 52 -5.70 -1.66 -1.30
CA SER A 52 -4.80 -0.89 -2.17
C SER A 52 -5.57 0.08 -3.08
N GLU A 53 -6.69 -0.36 -3.64
CA GLU A 53 -7.55 0.50 -4.46
C GLU A 53 -8.18 1.65 -3.64
N LEU A 54 -8.67 1.37 -2.43
CA LEU A 54 -9.16 2.42 -1.53
C LEU A 54 -8.07 3.44 -1.19
N ARG A 55 -6.83 2.97 -0.94
CA ARG A 55 -5.67 3.85 -0.71
C ARG A 55 -5.36 4.72 -1.93
N ARG A 56 -5.42 4.15 -3.14
CA ARG A 56 -5.24 4.87 -4.40
C ARG A 56 -6.33 5.92 -4.62
N ILE A 57 -7.59 5.57 -4.37
CA ILE A 57 -8.71 6.52 -4.47
C ILE A 57 -8.46 7.67 -3.50
N ARG A 58 -8.13 7.38 -2.25
CA ARG A 58 -7.85 8.39 -1.23
C ARG A 58 -6.66 9.29 -1.61
N SER A 59 -5.56 8.71 -2.09
CA SER A 59 -4.36 9.49 -2.46
C SER A 59 -4.64 10.49 -3.57
N VAL A 60 -5.52 10.16 -4.52
CA VAL A 60 -5.89 11.06 -5.62
C VAL A 60 -7.05 12.00 -5.25
N ALA A 61 -7.89 11.60 -4.29
CA ALA A 61 -9.10 12.34 -3.95
C ALA A 61 -8.81 13.70 -3.29
N PHE A 62 -7.73 13.83 -2.52
CA PHE A 62 -7.29 15.11 -1.97
C PHE A 62 -6.89 16.09 -3.07
N ASP A 63 -6.01 15.68 -3.98
CA ASP A 63 -5.59 16.51 -5.14
C ASP A 63 -6.78 16.86 -6.04
N THR A 64 -7.68 15.90 -6.26
CA THR A 64 -8.91 16.11 -7.02
C THR A 64 -9.81 17.15 -6.34
N LEU A 65 -9.96 17.08 -5.02
CA LEU A 65 -10.74 18.05 -4.25
C LEU A 65 -10.09 19.43 -4.33
N HIS A 66 -8.77 19.54 -4.14
CA HIS A 66 -8.06 20.81 -4.23
C HIS A 66 -8.14 21.44 -5.62
N SER A 67 -8.12 20.63 -6.68
CA SER A 67 -8.23 21.09 -8.06
C SER A 67 -9.58 21.72 -8.43
N ARG A 68 -10.60 21.60 -7.57
CA ARG A 68 -11.92 22.17 -7.83
C ARG A 68 -11.85 23.71 -7.90
N PRO A 69 -12.59 24.36 -8.81
CA PRO A 69 -12.55 25.81 -8.97
C PRO A 69 -12.79 26.61 -7.68
N GLU A 70 -13.61 26.09 -6.77
CA GLU A 70 -13.91 26.68 -5.46
C GLU A 70 -12.77 26.58 -4.43
N TYR A 71 -11.81 25.66 -4.63
CA TYR A 71 -10.74 25.33 -3.67
C TYR A 71 -9.32 25.59 -4.19
N LYS A 72 -9.15 25.95 -5.48
CA LYS A 72 -7.84 26.20 -6.11
C LYS A 72 -6.94 27.21 -5.37
N ASP A 73 -7.54 28.17 -4.66
CA ASP A 73 -6.84 29.24 -3.94
C ASP A 73 -6.65 28.92 -2.44
N VAL A 74 -7.08 27.74 -1.99
CA VAL A 74 -6.88 27.28 -0.62
C VAL A 74 -5.40 26.94 -0.44
N PRO A 75 -4.71 27.56 0.55
CA PRO A 75 -3.28 27.34 0.77
C PRO A 75 -3.02 25.99 1.43
N ILE A 76 -2.36 25.08 0.72
CA ILE A 76 -2.04 23.73 1.23
C ILE A 76 -0.52 23.57 1.38
N THR A 77 0.25 23.99 0.38
CA THR A 77 1.72 23.88 0.38
C THR A 77 2.39 24.99 1.17
N MET A 78 3.63 24.77 1.62
CA MET A 78 4.41 25.80 2.32
C MET A 78 4.53 27.10 1.50
N GLN A 79 4.74 26.99 0.18
CA GLN A 79 4.82 28.15 -0.70
C GLN A 79 3.48 28.91 -0.77
N GLN A 80 2.36 28.21 -0.94
CA GLN A 80 1.03 28.84 -0.93
C GLN A 80 0.70 29.48 0.42
N ARG A 81 1.17 28.88 1.53
CA ARG A 81 1.02 29.45 2.87
C ARG A 81 1.83 30.74 3.03
N LEU A 82 3.04 30.81 2.46
CA LEU A 82 3.85 32.02 2.44
C LEU A 82 3.19 33.11 1.58
N GLU A 83 2.64 32.76 0.42
CA GLU A 83 1.88 33.68 -0.43
C GLU A 83 0.61 34.20 0.28
N TYR A 84 -0.11 33.33 1.00
CA TYR A 84 -1.25 33.72 1.83
C TYR A 84 -0.83 34.69 2.95
N LEU A 85 0.27 34.40 3.65
CA LEU A 85 0.84 35.26 4.68
C LEU A 85 1.22 36.62 4.10
N GLN A 86 1.85 36.67 2.93
CA GLN A 86 2.18 37.91 2.24
C GLN A 86 0.93 38.69 1.83
N ARG A 87 -0.12 38.01 1.35
CA ARG A 87 -1.36 38.62 0.86
C ARG A 87 -2.25 39.18 1.97
N PHE A 88 -2.34 38.49 3.10
CA PHE A 88 -3.27 38.83 4.19
C PHE A 88 -2.58 39.29 5.47
N ASN A 89 -1.23 39.30 5.50
CA ASN A 89 -0.39 39.61 6.66
C ASN A 89 -0.78 38.80 7.92
N ARG A 90 -1.23 37.56 7.72
CA ARG A 90 -1.69 36.63 8.76
C ARG A 90 -1.32 35.20 8.41
N PRO A 91 -1.00 34.35 9.40
CA PRO A 91 -0.71 32.95 9.14
C PRO A 91 -1.94 32.27 8.51
N SER A 92 -1.67 31.39 7.55
CA SER A 92 -2.70 30.51 6.99
C SER A 92 -3.34 29.69 8.11
N PRO A 93 -4.66 29.41 8.05
CA PRO A 93 -5.25 28.40 8.90
C PRO A 93 -4.50 27.09 8.66
N LEU A 94 -3.86 26.57 9.70
CA LEU A 94 -3.24 25.25 9.69
C LEU A 94 -4.29 24.25 10.19
N PRO A 95 -4.55 23.13 9.49
CA PRO A 95 -4.91 21.93 10.22
C PRO A 95 -3.65 21.49 10.97
N ASN A 96 -3.81 20.88 12.12
CA ASN A 96 -2.75 20.54 13.07
C ASN A 96 -1.55 19.84 12.36
N PRO A 97 -0.28 20.00 12.80
CA PRO A 97 0.86 19.21 12.28
C PRO A 97 0.61 17.70 12.15
N VAL A 98 -0.30 17.17 12.98
CA VAL A 98 -0.80 15.79 12.87
C VAL A 98 -1.55 15.53 11.55
N ASP A 99 -2.40 16.45 11.11
CA ASP A 99 -3.19 16.33 9.87
C ASP A 99 -2.31 16.34 8.62
N GLU A 100 -1.26 17.18 8.62
CA GLU A 100 -0.27 17.24 7.55
C GLU A 100 0.53 15.93 7.45
N ALA A 101 0.93 15.37 8.59
CA ALA A 101 1.62 14.09 8.65
C ALA A 101 0.73 12.92 8.19
N LEU A 102 -0.53 12.90 8.61
CA LEU A 102 -1.51 11.90 8.20
C LEU A 102 -1.75 11.93 6.70
N GLU A 103 -1.83 13.12 6.11
CA GLU A 103 -2.00 13.27 4.66
C GLU A 103 -0.79 12.71 3.90
N GLN A 104 0.43 13.09 4.28
CA GLN A 104 1.64 12.55 3.69
C GLN A 104 1.73 11.03 3.84
N TYR A 105 1.44 10.50 5.03
CA TYR A 105 1.48 9.07 5.31
C TYR A 105 0.47 8.28 4.44
N TYR A 106 -0.72 8.83 4.23
CA TYR A 106 -1.79 8.18 3.50
C TYR A 106 -1.77 8.41 1.99
N SER A 107 -1.04 9.42 1.52
CA SER A 107 -0.81 9.70 0.09
C SER A 107 0.12 8.68 -0.58
N LEU A 108 0.93 7.95 0.19
CA LEU A 108 1.82 6.92 -0.33
C LEU A 108 1.01 5.72 -0.86
N ASN A 109 1.14 5.43 -2.16
CA ASN A 109 0.51 4.31 -2.83
C ASN A 109 1.56 3.24 -3.19
N PRO A 110 1.40 1.96 -2.81
CA PRO A 110 2.29 0.87 -3.23
C PRO A 110 2.52 0.76 -4.75
N GLU A 111 1.56 1.20 -5.57
CA GLU A 111 1.71 1.19 -7.04
C GLU A 111 2.82 2.12 -7.54
N ASN A 112 3.14 3.19 -6.80
CA ASN A 112 4.24 4.09 -7.12
C ASN A 112 5.62 3.46 -6.89
N TYR A 113 5.67 2.27 -6.27
CA TYR A 113 6.89 1.55 -5.92
C TYR A 113 7.04 0.27 -6.76
N VAL A 114 6.35 0.19 -7.90
CA VAL A 114 6.53 -0.91 -8.85
C VAL A 114 7.84 -0.70 -9.60
N ASP A 115 8.76 -1.67 -9.48
CA ASP A 115 9.98 -1.69 -10.28
C ASP A 115 9.62 -1.92 -11.76
N GLU A 116 10.06 -1.02 -12.63
CA GLU A 116 9.76 -1.04 -14.07
C GLU A 116 10.34 -2.28 -14.77
N LEU A 117 11.45 -2.83 -14.28
CA LEU A 117 12.11 -4.00 -14.86
C LEU A 117 11.40 -5.30 -14.50
N SER A 118 11.03 -5.51 -13.24
CA SER A 118 10.38 -6.74 -12.78
C SER A 118 8.84 -6.68 -12.81
N GLY A 119 8.26 -5.48 -12.85
CA GLY A 119 6.83 -5.24 -12.68
C GLY A 119 6.32 -5.55 -11.26
N GLU A 120 7.21 -5.79 -10.30
CA GLU A 120 6.88 -6.15 -8.92
C GLU A 120 6.92 -4.93 -7.99
N THR A 121 6.05 -4.90 -6.98
CA THR A 121 6.05 -3.82 -5.97
C THR A 121 7.20 -4.01 -5.00
N ASN A 122 8.08 -3.01 -4.90
CA ASN A 122 9.14 -2.94 -3.90
C ASN A 122 8.54 -2.56 -2.52
N TRP A 123 8.07 -3.57 -1.80
CA TRP A 123 7.47 -3.41 -0.49
C TRP A 123 8.43 -2.81 0.54
N ASN A 124 9.74 -3.09 0.43
CA ASN A 124 10.73 -2.51 1.33
C ASN A 124 10.80 -0.99 1.20
N ALA A 125 10.88 -0.50 -0.04
CA ALA A 125 10.88 0.94 -0.32
C ALA A 125 9.58 1.60 0.14
N PHE A 126 8.42 1.02 -0.19
CA PHE A 126 7.12 1.54 0.23
C PHE A 126 7.01 1.72 1.75
N PHE A 127 7.37 0.69 2.53
CA PHE A 127 7.30 0.78 3.99
C PHE A 127 8.38 1.69 4.58
N SER A 128 9.58 1.73 3.98
CA SER A 128 10.64 2.65 4.40
C SER A 128 10.20 4.12 4.26
N ASP A 129 9.51 4.47 3.18
CA ASP A 129 9.01 5.81 2.97
C ASP A 129 7.90 6.17 3.96
N GLN A 130 7.02 5.22 4.30
CA GLN A 130 6.05 5.39 5.39
C GLN A 130 6.74 5.67 6.74
N GLU A 131 7.81 4.95 7.06
CA GLU A 131 8.59 5.18 8.28
C GLU A 131 9.31 6.54 8.24
N SER A 132 9.79 6.96 7.07
CA SER A 132 10.45 8.25 6.86
C SER A 132 9.54 9.44 7.10
N VAL A 133 8.27 9.37 6.68
CA VAL A 133 7.26 10.41 6.94
C VAL A 133 7.08 10.59 8.44
N LEU A 134 7.00 9.50 9.20
CA LEU A 134 6.84 9.56 10.65
C LEU A 134 8.10 10.08 11.35
N ALA A 135 9.29 9.80 10.82
CA ALA A 135 10.58 10.22 11.38
C ALA A 135 10.87 11.73 11.23
N GLN A 136 10.10 12.46 10.41
CA GLN A 136 10.24 13.91 10.22
C GLN A 136 9.71 14.74 11.39
N PHE A 137 8.95 14.13 12.30
CA PHE A 137 8.29 14.82 13.41
C PHE A 137 8.98 14.53 14.76
N GLU A 138 8.87 15.46 15.70
CA GLU A 138 9.38 15.25 17.06
C GLU A 138 8.75 14.01 17.70
N PRO A 139 9.46 13.24 18.55
CA PRO A 139 8.98 11.97 19.10
C PRO A 139 7.60 12.03 19.79
N ARG A 140 7.26 13.16 20.42
CA ARG A 140 5.94 13.37 21.03
C ARG A 140 4.83 13.50 19.98
N VAL A 141 5.09 14.23 18.90
CA VAL A 141 4.14 14.40 17.78
C VAL A 141 4.04 13.10 16.98
N GLN A 142 5.17 12.43 16.75
CA GLN A 142 5.23 11.11 16.14
C GLN A 142 4.34 10.10 16.89
N GLN A 143 4.41 10.06 18.23
CA GLN A 143 3.57 9.16 19.03
C GLN A 143 2.07 9.49 18.91
N VAL A 144 1.71 10.79 18.85
CA VAL A 144 0.33 11.20 18.60
C VAL A 144 -0.13 10.74 17.22
N ILE A 145 0.67 10.93 16.18
CA ILE A 145 0.38 10.48 14.81
C ILE A 145 0.21 8.96 14.77
N ILE A 146 1.13 8.18 15.37
CA ILE A 146 1.02 6.72 15.45
C ILE A 146 -0.27 6.31 16.16
N ASN A 147 -0.63 6.98 17.25
CA ASN A 147 -1.85 6.68 17.99
C ASN A 147 -3.11 7.02 17.17
N GLU A 148 -3.13 8.15 16.46
CA GLU A 148 -4.25 8.54 15.59
C GLU A 148 -4.40 7.59 14.39
N ILE A 149 -3.29 7.20 13.74
CA ILE A 149 -3.28 6.15 12.72
C ILE A 149 -3.84 4.85 13.31
N GLY A 150 -3.38 4.45 14.49
CA GLY A 150 -3.79 3.22 15.16
C GLY A 150 -5.27 3.19 15.54
N LYS A 151 -5.86 4.33 15.92
CA LYS A 151 -7.30 4.47 16.19
C LYS A 151 -8.13 4.40 14.90
N ALA A 152 -7.58 4.87 13.79
CA ALA A 152 -8.24 4.90 12.49
C ALA A 152 -8.09 3.57 11.71
N ASP A 153 -7.23 2.66 12.16
CA ASP A 153 -7.02 1.36 11.52
C ASP A 153 -8.20 0.41 11.77
N THR A 154 -8.71 -0.15 10.69
CA THR A 154 -9.64 -1.28 10.73
C THR A 154 -8.96 -2.55 11.27
N ASP A 155 -9.75 -3.57 11.63
CA ASP A 155 -9.20 -4.88 12.03
C ASP A 155 -8.34 -5.50 10.93
N LEU A 156 -8.78 -5.40 9.66
CA LEU A 156 -8.00 -5.83 8.50
C LEU A 156 -6.65 -5.12 8.43
N GLU A 157 -6.61 -3.79 8.58
CA GLU A 157 -5.37 -3.02 8.52
C GLU A 157 -4.43 -3.35 9.69
N ARG A 158 -4.96 -3.51 10.90
CA ARG A 158 -4.17 -3.96 12.05
C ARG A 158 -3.59 -5.35 11.82
N MET A 159 -4.37 -6.29 11.28
CA MET A 159 -3.87 -7.61 10.94
C MET A 159 -2.83 -7.57 9.82
N MET A 160 -2.98 -6.70 8.83
CA MET A 160 -1.98 -6.50 7.78
C MET A 160 -0.67 -5.92 8.32
N LYS A 161 -0.73 -4.97 9.27
CA LYS A 161 0.48 -4.44 9.94
C LYS A 161 1.22 -5.54 10.69
N LEU A 162 0.51 -6.39 11.44
CA LEU A 162 1.09 -7.57 12.09
C LEU A 162 1.65 -8.58 11.09
N ALA A 163 0.98 -8.79 9.96
CA ALA A 163 1.42 -9.70 8.92
C ALA A 163 2.61 -9.16 8.13
N SER A 164 2.81 -7.83 8.07
CA SER A 164 3.76 -7.16 7.18
C SER A 164 5.18 -7.73 7.23
N PRO A 165 5.81 -7.97 8.40
CA PRO A 165 7.15 -8.58 8.47
C PRO A 165 7.19 -9.98 7.84
N PHE A 166 6.14 -10.78 8.05
CA PHE A 166 6.03 -12.14 7.51
C PHE A 166 5.78 -12.12 6.01
N LEU A 167 4.89 -11.23 5.54
CA LEU A 167 4.64 -11.04 4.12
C LEU A 167 5.91 -10.58 3.40
N ARG A 168 6.64 -9.61 3.98
CA ARG A 168 7.93 -9.14 3.46
C ARG A 168 8.92 -10.28 3.34
N GLN A 169 9.09 -11.07 4.39
CA GLN A 169 10.00 -12.21 4.37
C GLN A 169 9.56 -13.27 3.33
N TYR A 170 8.27 -13.58 3.25
CA TYR A 170 7.71 -14.56 2.32
C TYR A 170 7.92 -14.15 0.86
N TYR A 171 7.65 -12.88 0.53
CA TYR A 171 7.84 -12.35 -0.82
C TYR A 171 9.32 -12.15 -1.13
N GLY A 172 10.12 -11.72 -0.15
CA GLY A 172 11.57 -11.47 -0.24
C GLY A 172 12.44 -12.69 -0.53
N VAL A 173 11.97 -13.92 -0.25
CA VAL A 173 12.66 -15.16 -0.65
C VAL A 173 13.12 -15.14 -2.11
N ARG A 174 12.29 -14.53 -2.97
CA ARG A 174 12.61 -14.46 -4.39
C ARG A 174 13.84 -13.58 -4.64
N ASP A 175 13.88 -12.41 -4.03
CA ASP A 175 14.97 -11.45 -4.18
C ASP A 175 16.26 -12.05 -3.63
N ASP A 176 16.20 -12.71 -2.47
CA ASP A 176 17.32 -13.43 -1.87
C ASP A 176 17.86 -14.53 -2.80
N VAL A 177 16.96 -15.30 -3.41
CA VAL A 177 17.32 -16.35 -4.38
C VAL A 177 18.01 -15.72 -5.59
N ILE A 178 17.42 -14.71 -6.24
CA ILE A 178 18.00 -14.07 -7.43
C ILE A 178 19.36 -13.44 -7.11
N GLN A 179 19.47 -12.72 -5.99
CA GLN A 179 20.70 -12.03 -5.59
C GLN A 179 21.87 -13.00 -5.44
N THR A 180 21.60 -14.21 -4.96
CA THR A 180 22.60 -15.29 -4.86
C THR A 180 23.15 -15.68 -6.24
N PHE A 181 22.31 -15.65 -7.29
CA PHE A 181 22.70 -15.99 -8.66
C PHE A 181 23.18 -14.79 -9.47
N GLU A 182 22.83 -13.57 -9.13
CA GLU A 182 23.19 -12.38 -9.91
C GLU A 182 24.70 -12.18 -10.03
N VAL A 183 25.45 -12.51 -8.98
CA VAL A 183 26.92 -12.44 -8.99
C VAL A 183 27.54 -13.61 -9.77
N GLN A 184 26.89 -14.78 -9.75
CA GLN A 184 27.44 -16.02 -10.30
C GLN A 184 27.05 -16.27 -11.76
N ASN A 185 25.87 -15.79 -12.16
CA ASN A 185 25.29 -15.95 -13.49
C ASN A 185 24.34 -14.77 -13.80
N PRO A 186 24.90 -13.62 -14.25
CA PRO A 186 24.11 -12.42 -14.52
C PRO A 186 23.10 -12.60 -15.67
N GLU A 187 23.40 -13.45 -16.65
CA GLU A 187 22.49 -13.76 -17.77
C GLU A 187 21.24 -14.49 -17.30
N LEU A 188 21.38 -15.45 -16.38
CA LEU A 188 20.25 -16.14 -15.76
C LEU A 188 19.39 -15.18 -14.93
N SER A 189 20.01 -14.24 -14.21
CA SER A 189 19.29 -13.21 -13.45
C SER A 189 18.47 -12.30 -14.38
N ALA A 190 19.05 -11.88 -15.51
CA ALA A 190 18.34 -11.09 -16.52
C ALA A 190 17.17 -11.87 -17.15
N ALA A 191 17.40 -13.13 -17.54
CA ALA A 191 16.34 -14.01 -18.07
C ALA A 191 15.23 -14.25 -17.05
N TRP A 192 15.57 -14.36 -15.76
CA TRP A 192 14.60 -14.48 -14.69
C TRP A 192 13.74 -13.22 -14.54
N ARG A 193 14.35 -12.02 -14.52
CA ARG A 193 13.61 -10.76 -14.46
C ARG A 193 12.64 -10.62 -15.62
N GLU A 194 13.09 -10.94 -16.84
CA GLU A 194 12.24 -10.88 -18.04
C GLU A 194 11.10 -11.90 -17.98
N TYR A 195 11.39 -13.14 -17.58
CA TYR A 195 10.37 -14.18 -17.36
C TYR A 195 9.28 -13.73 -16.38
N ARG A 196 9.66 -13.04 -15.31
CA ARG A 196 8.72 -12.49 -14.32
C ARG A 196 7.94 -11.30 -14.87
N ARG A 197 8.62 -10.38 -15.57
CA ARG A 197 8.02 -9.21 -16.22
C ARG A 197 6.91 -9.63 -17.18
N LEU A 198 7.18 -10.59 -18.07
CA LEU A 198 6.21 -11.13 -19.03
C LEU A 198 4.99 -11.73 -18.32
N GLY A 199 5.20 -12.54 -17.27
CA GLY A 199 4.10 -13.12 -16.50
C GLY A 199 3.26 -12.09 -15.73
N ASN A 200 3.88 -11.02 -15.23
CA ASN A 200 3.19 -9.93 -14.54
C ASN A 200 2.38 -9.06 -15.53
N LEU A 201 2.96 -8.74 -16.69
CA LEU A 201 2.26 -8.03 -17.76
C LEU A 201 1.08 -8.85 -18.29
N ALA A 202 1.25 -10.17 -18.48
CA ALA A 202 0.17 -11.05 -18.91
C ALA A 202 -1.03 -11.02 -17.95
N LYS A 203 -0.78 -10.99 -16.63
CA LYS A 203 -1.82 -10.90 -15.59
C LYS A 203 -2.50 -9.53 -15.51
N ARG A 204 -1.81 -8.46 -15.93
CA ARG A 204 -2.33 -7.09 -15.91
C ARG A 204 -2.98 -6.68 -17.22
N SER A 205 -2.75 -7.42 -18.30
CA SER A 205 -3.36 -7.16 -19.60
C SER A 205 -4.89 -7.22 -19.52
N LEU A 206 -5.54 -6.16 -20.00
CA LEU A 206 -7.01 -6.09 -20.14
C LEU A 206 -7.48 -6.82 -21.42
N ASP A 207 -6.59 -6.98 -22.39
CA ASP A 207 -6.84 -7.68 -23.64
C ASP A 207 -6.40 -9.15 -23.54
N VAL A 208 -7.27 -10.05 -24.00
CA VAL A 208 -7.09 -11.51 -23.92
C VAL A 208 -5.98 -11.96 -24.86
N ASP A 209 -5.93 -11.40 -26.07
CA ASP A 209 -4.93 -11.78 -27.08
C ASP A 209 -3.53 -11.36 -26.65
N SER A 210 -3.40 -10.13 -26.14
CA SER A 210 -2.17 -9.62 -25.54
C SER A 210 -1.73 -10.45 -24.32
N SER A 211 -2.67 -10.84 -23.45
CA SER A 211 -2.38 -11.70 -22.30
C SER A 211 -1.83 -13.07 -22.73
N GLN A 212 -2.47 -13.71 -23.72
CA GLN A 212 -2.02 -14.99 -24.27
C GLN A 212 -0.66 -14.88 -24.96
N HIS A 213 -0.41 -13.80 -25.70
CA HIS A 213 0.86 -13.57 -26.37
C HIS A 213 2.01 -13.44 -25.37
N LEU A 214 1.84 -12.61 -24.33
CA LEU A 214 2.83 -12.43 -23.25
C LEU A 214 3.06 -13.74 -22.48
N ALA A 215 2.00 -14.51 -22.22
CA ALA A 215 2.12 -15.80 -21.58
C ALA A 215 2.90 -16.80 -22.45
N ARG A 216 2.71 -16.80 -23.77
CA ARG A 216 3.50 -17.65 -24.70
C ARG A 216 4.98 -17.26 -24.69
N GLN A 217 5.29 -15.96 -24.76
CA GLN A 217 6.67 -15.48 -24.65
C GLN A 217 7.33 -15.90 -23.33
N GLN A 218 6.57 -15.84 -22.23
CA GLN A 218 7.03 -16.32 -20.93
C GLN A 218 7.36 -17.82 -20.97
N TRP A 219 6.51 -18.64 -21.59
CA TRP A 219 6.73 -20.08 -21.77
C TRP A 219 7.95 -20.39 -22.65
N ASP A 220 8.13 -19.67 -23.75
CA ASP A 220 9.26 -19.86 -24.66
C ASP A 220 10.59 -19.51 -23.96
N LEU A 221 10.59 -18.48 -23.12
CA LEU A 221 11.75 -18.12 -22.31
C LEU A 221 12.10 -19.19 -21.27
N LEU A 222 11.09 -19.78 -20.63
CA LEU A 222 11.26 -20.92 -19.71
C LEU A 222 11.79 -22.16 -20.44
N ALA A 223 11.27 -22.46 -21.64
CA ALA A 223 11.69 -23.60 -22.45
C ALA A 223 13.13 -23.49 -22.94
N SER A 224 13.55 -22.27 -23.32
CA SER A 224 14.93 -21.98 -23.73
C SER A 224 15.92 -21.87 -22.57
N ASN A 225 15.45 -21.67 -21.34
CA ASN A 225 16.27 -21.53 -20.14
C ASN A 225 15.79 -22.45 -19.00
N PRO A 226 16.10 -23.76 -19.04
CA PRO A 226 15.62 -24.72 -18.04
C PRO A 226 16.03 -24.40 -16.60
N GLN A 227 17.11 -23.63 -16.41
CA GLN A 227 17.56 -23.15 -15.11
C GLN A 227 16.53 -22.23 -14.43
N LEU A 228 15.66 -21.55 -15.19
CA LEU A 228 14.54 -20.78 -14.65
C LEU A 228 13.54 -21.67 -13.91
N ALA A 229 13.29 -22.89 -14.40
CA ALA A 229 12.42 -23.83 -13.70
C ALA A 229 13.01 -24.26 -12.34
N LEU A 230 14.34 -24.37 -12.25
CA LEU A 230 15.03 -24.66 -11.00
C LEU A 230 14.89 -23.51 -10.01
N LEU A 231 15.00 -22.26 -10.46
CA LEU A 231 14.82 -21.08 -9.63
C LEU A 231 13.39 -20.96 -9.08
N GLU A 232 12.36 -21.16 -9.90
CA GLU A 232 10.95 -21.19 -9.42
C GLU A 232 10.76 -22.31 -8.39
N LYS A 233 11.34 -23.49 -8.64
CA LYS A 233 11.29 -24.61 -7.68
C LYS A 233 11.98 -24.24 -6.36
N LEU A 234 13.16 -23.61 -6.40
CA LEU A 234 13.90 -23.21 -5.20
C LEU A 234 13.11 -22.18 -4.38
N VAL A 235 12.55 -21.16 -5.02
CA VAL A 235 11.68 -20.17 -4.36
C VAL A 235 10.48 -20.86 -3.71
N SER A 236 9.82 -21.78 -4.43
CA SER A 236 8.67 -22.53 -3.92
C SER A 236 9.02 -23.41 -2.71
N GLU A 237 10.12 -24.17 -2.77
CA GLU A 237 10.56 -25.04 -1.67
C GLU A 237 11.00 -24.22 -0.45
N THR A 238 11.73 -23.11 -0.64
CA THR A 238 12.13 -22.23 0.46
C THR A 238 10.90 -21.63 1.15
N ARG A 239 9.91 -21.14 0.38
CA ARG A 239 8.63 -20.65 0.95
C ARG A 239 7.86 -21.74 1.67
N LYS A 240 7.87 -22.98 1.17
CA LYS A 240 7.23 -24.12 1.82
C LYS A 240 7.91 -24.45 3.14
N ARG A 241 9.24 -24.51 3.17
CA ARG A 241 10.02 -24.74 4.39
C ARG A 241 9.76 -23.66 5.43
N MET A 242 9.81 -22.38 5.05
CA MET A 242 9.51 -21.26 5.94
C MET A 242 8.14 -21.39 6.62
N ARG A 243 7.12 -21.84 5.88
CA ARG A 243 5.78 -22.08 6.42
C ARG A 243 5.73 -23.27 7.37
N GLN A 244 6.50 -24.33 7.09
CA GLN A 244 6.57 -25.51 7.96
C GLN A 244 7.31 -25.20 9.28
N GLU A 245 8.34 -24.36 9.23
CA GLU A 245 9.19 -24.02 10.36
C GLU A 245 8.64 -22.86 11.21
N ASN A 246 7.78 -22.01 10.63
CA ASN A 246 7.18 -20.87 11.31
C ASN A 246 5.63 -20.92 11.26
N PRO A 247 4.97 -21.32 12.37
CA PRO A 247 3.51 -21.40 12.44
C PRO A 247 2.80 -20.06 12.20
N GLU A 248 3.40 -18.92 12.56
CA GLU A 248 2.82 -17.60 12.31
C GLU A 248 2.88 -17.24 10.83
N MET A 249 3.99 -17.58 10.16
CA MET A 249 4.11 -17.45 8.71
C MET A 249 3.03 -18.26 7.99
N GLU A 250 2.80 -19.52 8.39
CA GLU A 250 1.73 -20.34 7.79
C GLU A 250 0.35 -19.71 8.03
N ARG A 251 0.09 -19.22 9.25
CA ARG A 251 -1.16 -18.54 9.56
C ARG A 251 -1.40 -17.33 8.65
N PHE A 252 -0.41 -16.45 8.50
CA PHE A 252 -0.55 -15.27 7.64
C PHE A 252 -0.57 -15.62 6.16
N TYR A 253 0.14 -16.66 5.74
CA TYR A 253 0.04 -17.20 4.38
C TYR A 253 -1.40 -17.65 4.09
N GLN A 254 -2.01 -18.45 4.96
CA GLN A 254 -3.40 -18.89 4.76
C GLN A 254 -4.39 -17.72 4.77
N MET A 255 -4.10 -16.71 5.57
CA MET A 255 -4.97 -15.55 5.77
C MET A 255 -4.92 -14.55 4.60
N PHE A 256 -3.74 -14.34 4.01
CA PHE A 256 -3.49 -13.22 3.07
C PHE A 256 -2.96 -13.64 1.70
N ILE A 257 -2.41 -14.85 1.56
CA ILE A 257 -1.71 -15.27 0.35
C ILE A 257 -2.42 -16.43 -0.34
N ALA A 258 -2.86 -17.43 0.42
CA ALA A 258 -3.58 -18.57 -0.11
C ALA A 258 -4.90 -18.12 -0.76
N ARG A 259 -5.13 -18.53 -2.00
CA ARG A 259 -6.46 -18.41 -2.61
C ARG A 259 -7.32 -19.55 -2.05
N PRO A 260 -8.56 -19.28 -1.58
CA PRO A 260 -9.40 -20.33 -1.03
C PRO A 260 -9.70 -21.38 -2.11
N GLN A 261 -9.07 -22.55 -2.01
CA GLN A 261 -9.59 -23.78 -2.59
C GLN A 261 -10.56 -24.35 -1.56
N GLY A 262 -11.81 -23.88 -1.59
CA GLY A 262 -12.94 -24.41 -0.81
C GLY A 262 -12.60 -25.00 0.57
N VAL A 263 -12.16 -24.20 1.55
CA VAL A 263 -12.14 -24.61 2.97
C VAL A 263 -12.45 -23.41 3.87
N THR A 264 -13.29 -23.67 4.86
CA THR A 264 -13.69 -22.82 5.98
C THR A 264 -12.53 -22.12 6.65
N LEU A 265 -12.62 -20.80 6.77
CA LEU A 265 -11.68 -19.97 7.52
C LEU A 265 -11.60 -20.43 8.98
N PRO A 266 -10.40 -20.52 9.58
CA PRO A 266 -10.27 -20.66 11.02
C PRO A 266 -10.89 -19.43 11.68
N LYS A 267 -11.88 -19.64 12.56
CA LYS A 267 -12.51 -18.58 13.35
C LYS A 267 -11.41 -17.78 14.05
N ALA A 268 -11.40 -16.46 13.84
CA ALA A 268 -10.49 -15.55 14.53
C ALA A 268 -10.51 -15.83 16.05
N PRO A 269 -9.35 -15.92 16.73
CA PRO A 269 -9.32 -16.11 18.17
C PRO A 269 -9.98 -14.91 18.83
N ARG A 270 -11.10 -15.15 19.51
CA ARG A 270 -11.75 -14.15 20.35
C ARG A 270 -10.80 -13.80 21.49
N LYS A 271 -10.26 -12.58 21.43
CA LYS A 271 -9.46 -11.89 22.47
C LYS A 271 -8.04 -12.44 22.65
N LEU A 272 -7.08 -11.84 21.95
CA LEU A 272 -5.72 -11.70 22.47
C LEU A 272 -5.77 -10.66 23.59
N LYS A 273 -5.68 -11.10 24.85
CA LYS A 273 -5.38 -10.20 25.96
C LYS A 273 -3.92 -9.76 25.80
N LEU A 274 -3.72 -8.53 25.36
CA LEU A 274 -2.45 -7.83 25.53
C LEU A 274 -2.38 -7.44 27.01
N ASN A 275 -1.58 -8.17 27.78
CA ASN A 275 -1.17 -7.70 29.11
C ASN A 275 -0.04 -6.70 28.88
N PHE A 276 -0.33 -5.42 29.16
CA PHE A 276 0.69 -4.46 29.58
C PHE A 276 0.88 -4.58 31.08
#